data_AF-A0A944NGL4-F1
#
_entry.id   AF-A0A944NGL4-F1
#
_cell.length_a   1.000
_cell.length_b   1.000
_cell.length_c   1.000
_cell.angle_alpha   90.00
_cell.angle_beta   90.00
_cell.angle_gamma   90.00
#
_symmetry.space_group_name_H-M   'P 1'
#
loop_
_entity.id
_entity.type
_entity.pdbx_description
1 polymer ?
#
loop_
_entity_poly.entity_id
_entity_poly.type
_entity_poly.pdbx_seq_one_letter_code
_entity_poly.pdbx_strand_id
1 'polypeptide(L)'
;MRTWIFPTKCFILIIIMGTLLLGCNMPEDATGIYVWLDVPLNGLTIPVNQEVNIEGHASSESGISKIEVLIEGAIIQVFDDPTINGDLAQFSTTWTPPGIGEFNIQSIAYSADGEASLPDNSVVHVGDEPLDPSPTPVITEVTPTEVITPTLTPTVTPVVLEPVVNFYAEPASISAGFCSTIYWHVENVESVILGGSTQAFDGFYEDCLCSTQSYPLTVNHLDGSQEIVYMTIEVTGICATPTPPPDNTAPPVPTQYSPTNGYNYPSVASFVTLDWESVSDPSGIGEYQIEIQKHPGDNNWTPVSFSPIVGIAGSETTISVDSAIYRWRVRAIDGVGNMGTWSGWFTFTVPLS
;
A
#
# COMPACT_ATOMS: atom_id res chain seq x y z
N MET A 1 17.03 83.08 7.49
CA MET A 1 17.91 82.35 8.42
C MET A 1 18.24 80.99 7.80
N ARG A 2 19.54 80.67 7.68
CA ARG A 2 20.18 79.36 7.39
C ARG A 2 19.97 78.67 6.02
N THR A 3 20.81 79.11 5.08
CA THR A 3 21.80 78.38 4.24
C THR A 3 21.85 76.83 4.14
N TRP A 4 21.80 76.34 2.86
CA TRP A 4 22.61 75.33 2.11
C TRP A 4 22.87 73.92 2.72
N ILE A 5 22.88 72.80 1.96
CA ILE A 5 23.92 72.32 1.01
C ILE A 5 23.43 71.07 0.22
N PHE A 6 23.71 71.00 -1.09
CA PHE A 6 23.68 69.78 -1.97
C PHE A 6 25.07 69.09 -1.97
N PRO A 7 25.21 67.77 -2.22
CA PRO A 7 25.58 67.29 -3.58
C PRO A 7 24.98 65.89 -3.95
N THR A 8 24.65 65.51 -5.19
CA THR A 8 25.36 65.35 -6.49
C THR A 8 26.00 63.97 -6.71
N LYS A 9 25.36 63.17 -7.61
CA LYS A 9 25.86 62.17 -8.60
C LYS A 9 26.48 60.81 -8.16
N CYS A 10 25.93 59.72 -8.73
CA CYS A 10 26.56 58.82 -9.73
C CYS A 10 25.69 57.53 -9.88
N PHE A 11 25.06 57.29 -11.03
CA PHE A 11 25.53 56.39 -12.10
C PHE A 11 25.78 54.94 -11.65
N ILE A 12 24.88 54.02 -12.02
CA ILE A 12 25.20 52.83 -12.86
C ILE A 12 23.88 52.10 -13.17
N LEU A 13 23.61 51.99 -14.47
CA LEU A 13 22.63 51.12 -15.10
C LEU A 13 23.34 49.79 -15.39
N ILE A 14 22.93 48.67 -14.77
CA ILE A 14 23.24 47.32 -15.24
C ILE A 14 21.92 46.59 -15.43
N ILE A 15 21.55 46.41 -16.68
CA ILE A 15 20.58 45.45 -17.16
C ILE A 15 21.30 44.09 -17.18
N ILE A 16 20.88 43.15 -16.33
CA ILE A 16 21.06 41.72 -16.59
C ILE A 16 19.70 41.05 -16.37
N MET A 17 19.10 40.70 -17.51
CA MET A 17 18.10 39.67 -17.69
C MET A 17 18.58 38.37 -17.03
N GLY A 18 17.82 37.82 -16.09
CA GLY A 18 18.17 36.56 -15.43
C GLY A 18 17.07 36.07 -14.50
N THR A 19 16.15 35.28 -15.08
CA THR A 19 15.36 34.23 -14.44
C THR A 19 14.40 34.65 -13.30
N LEU A 20 13.15 34.93 -13.71
CA LEU A 20 11.96 34.57 -12.94
C LEU A 20 11.93 33.03 -12.80
N LEU A 21 12.59 32.49 -11.77
CA LEU A 21 12.20 31.20 -11.23
C LEU A 21 11.05 31.48 -10.27
N LEU A 22 9.85 31.37 -10.81
CA LEU A 22 8.68 30.97 -10.04
C LEU A 22 9.10 29.73 -9.26
N GLY A 23 9.27 29.86 -7.95
CA GLY A 23 9.23 28.72 -7.06
C GLY A 23 7.83 28.14 -7.18
N CYS A 24 7.65 27.16 -8.06
CA CYS A 24 6.67 26.13 -7.80
C CYS A 24 7.08 25.53 -6.46
N ASN A 25 6.34 25.87 -5.41
CA ASN A 25 6.10 24.94 -4.31
C ASN A 25 5.50 23.69 -4.99
N MET A 26 6.37 22.77 -5.42
CA MET A 26 5.96 21.40 -5.62
C MET A 26 5.61 20.90 -4.22
N PRO A 27 4.41 20.32 -4.02
CA PRO A 27 4.16 19.55 -2.80
C PRO A 27 5.30 18.53 -2.69
N GLU A 28 5.92 18.43 -1.52
CA GLU A 28 6.81 17.31 -1.23
C GLU A 28 6.08 16.01 -1.61
N ASP A 29 6.82 15.19 -2.33
CA ASP A 29 6.34 14.09 -3.13
C ASP A 29 5.52 13.07 -2.31
N ALA A 30 4.70 12.31 -3.03
CA ALA A 30 3.85 11.25 -2.50
C ALA A 30 4.69 10.12 -1.88
N THR A 31 5.07 10.27 -0.62
CA THR A 31 5.75 9.24 0.16
C THR A 31 4.73 8.16 0.51
N GLY A 32 4.83 7.01 -0.14
CA GLY A 32 3.96 5.86 0.11
C GLY A 32 4.79 4.61 0.29
N ILE A 33 4.38 3.79 1.24
CA ILE A 33 4.83 2.40 1.31
C ILE A 33 3.85 1.54 0.50
N TYR A 34 4.40 0.73 -0.39
CA TYR A 34 3.64 -0.12 -1.30
C TYR A 34 4.10 -1.56 -1.18
N VAL A 35 3.16 -2.47 -1.36
CA VAL A 35 3.40 -3.89 -1.58
C VAL A 35 2.52 -4.31 -2.75
N TRP A 36 3.00 -5.24 -3.56
CA TRP A 36 2.19 -5.84 -4.62
C TRP A 36 2.53 -7.31 -4.77
N LEU A 37 1.49 -8.11 -5.00
CA LEU A 37 1.57 -9.52 -5.34
C LEU A 37 1.72 -9.63 -6.86
N ASP A 38 2.83 -10.21 -7.31
CA ASP A 38 3.03 -10.54 -8.72
C ASP A 38 2.35 -11.86 -9.07
N VAL A 39 2.34 -12.80 -8.12
CA VAL A 39 1.86 -14.17 -8.24
C VAL A 39 1.28 -14.62 -6.89
N PRO A 40 0.14 -15.33 -6.85
CA PRO A 40 -0.70 -15.70 -7.98
C PRO A 40 -1.53 -14.52 -8.49
N LEU A 41 -1.96 -14.61 -9.73
CA LEU A 41 -2.87 -13.65 -10.34
C LEU A 41 -4.25 -13.68 -9.65
N ASN A 42 -4.88 -12.52 -9.49
CA ASN A 42 -6.16 -12.40 -8.79
C ASN A 42 -7.33 -12.93 -9.63
N GLY A 43 -7.99 -13.99 -9.14
CA GLY A 43 -9.05 -14.74 -9.82
C GLY A 43 -8.56 -16.06 -10.42
N LEU A 44 -7.30 -16.45 -10.20
CA LEU A 44 -6.72 -17.65 -10.77
C LEU A 44 -7.44 -18.91 -10.26
N THR A 45 -7.85 -19.78 -11.18
CA THR A 45 -8.40 -21.11 -10.84
C THR A 45 -7.29 -22.15 -10.86
N ILE A 46 -7.17 -22.94 -9.79
CA ILE A 46 -6.08 -23.88 -9.59
C ILE A 46 -6.66 -25.28 -9.30
N PRO A 47 -6.10 -26.36 -9.90
CA PRO A 47 -6.55 -27.71 -9.62
C PRO A 47 -6.32 -28.13 -8.16
N VAL A 48 -7.12 -29.07 -7.67
CA VAL A 48 -7.00 -29.60 -6.31
C VAL A 48 -5.62 -30.25 -6.09
N ASN A 49 -5.02 -30.01 -4.92
CA ASN A 49 -3.71 -30.53 -4.50
C ASN A 49 -2.49 -29.94 -5.23
N GLN A 50 -2.63 -28.77 -5.87
CA GLN A 50 -1.46 -28.03 -6.36
C GLN A 50 -0.98 -26.99 -5.36
N GLU A 51 0.34 -26.80 -5.32
CA GLU A 51 0.94 -25.70 -4.58
C GLU A 51 0.79 -24.40 -5.36
N VAL A 52 0.50 -23.33 -4.63
CA VAL A 52 0.41 -21.97 -5.13
C VAL A 52 1.72 -21.29 -4.80
N ASN A 53 2.41 -20.79 -5.82
CA ASN A 53 3.53 -19.89 -5.61
C ASN A 53 2.98 -18.51 -5.22
N ILE A 54 3.61 -17.84 -4.28
CA ILE A 54 3.26 -16.48 -3.83
C ILE A 54 4.52 -15.64 -3.92
N GLU A 55 4.53 -14.69 -4.84
CA GLU A 55 5.66 -13.78 -5.06
C GLU A 55 5.17 -12.35 -5.15
N GLY A 56 6.02 -11.43 -4.73
CA GLY A 56 5.72 -10.02 -4.82
C GLY A 56 6.92 -9.16 -4.49
N HIS A 57 6.68 -7.86 -4.51
CA HIS A 57 7.65 -6.86 -4.13
C HIS A 57 7.05 -5.82 -3.19
N ALA A 58 7.92 -5.08 -2.51
CA ALA A 58 7.55 -3.97 -1.68
C ALA A 58 8.55 -2.81 -1.85
N SER A 59 8.07 -1.59 -1.66
CA SER A 59 8.88 -0.38 -1.74
C SER A 59 8.43 0.67 -0.75
N SER A 60 9.40 1.38 -0.18
CA SER A 60 9.22 2.53 0.69
C SER A 60 10.46 3.40 0.60
N GLU A 61 10.30 4.72 0.65
CA GLU A 61 11.42 5.66 0.69
C GLU A 61 12.32 5.47 1.93
N SER A 62 11.73 5.06 3.06
CA SER A 62 12.49 4.73 4.26
C SER A 62 13.02 3.29 4.28
N GLY A 63 12.79 2.52 3.22
CA GLY A 63 13.11 1.10 3.14
C GLY A 63 12.04 0.22 3.78
N ILE A 64 12.13 -1.09 3.52
CA ILE A 64 11.21 -2.11 4.02
C ILE A 64 11.90 -2.91 5.13
N SER A 65 11.26 -2.99 6.30
CA SER A 65 11.76 -3.77 7.46
C SER A 65 11.11 -5.14 7.57
N LYS A 66 9.88 -5.29 7.10
CA LYS A 66 9.13 -6.54 7.25
C LYS A 66 8.07 -6.68 6.15
N ILE A 67 7.85 -7.90 5.69
CA ILE A 67 6.71 -8.26 4.82
C ILE A 67 5.97 -9.44 5.45
N GLU A 68 4.65 -9.36 5.52
CA GLU A 68 3.76 -10.42 5.99
C GLU A 68 2.92 -10.93 4.82
N VAL A 69 2.85 -12.24 4.65
CA VAL A 69 1.92 -12.91 3.72
C VAL A 69 0.87 -13.62 4.55
N LEU A 70 -0.40 -13.40 4.21
CA LEU A 70 -1.57 -13.91 4.92
C LEU A 70 -2.48 -14.69 3.99
N ILE A 71 -3.13 -15.73 4.52
CA ILE A 71 -4.22 -16.47 3.86
C ILE A 71 -5.45 -16.34 4.74
N GLU A 72 -6.56 -15.86 4.20
CA GLU A 72 -7.80 -15.62 4.97
C GLU A 72 -7.56 -14.77 6.24
N GLY A 73 -6.63 -13.80 6.15
CA GLY A 73 -6.23 -12.94 7.27
C GLY A 73 -5.32 -13.61 8.32
N ALA A 74 -4.94 -14.88 8.16
CA ALA A 74 -3.97 -15.55 9.01
C ALA A 74 -2.56 -15.45 8.40
N ILE A 75 -1.59 -14.93 9.17
CA ILE A 75 -0.19 -14.86 8.73
C ILE A 75 0.35 -16.28 8.52
N ILE A 76 0.81 -16.56 7.29
CA ILE A 76 1.45 -17.82 6.94
C ILE A 76 2.97 -17.70 6.81
N GLN A 77 3.48 -16.51 6.47
CA GLN A 77 4.89 -16.25 6.28
C GLN A 77 5.22 -14.81 6.68
N VAL A 78 6.37 -14.64 7.35
CA VAL A 78 6.97 -13.35 7.67
C VAL A 78 8.37 -13.30 7.06
N PHE A 79 8.71 -12.17 6.45
CA PHE A 79 10.04 -11.87 5.93
C PHE A 79 10.57 -10.65 6.68
N ASP A 80 11.42 -10.89 7.68
CA ASP A 80 12.12 -9.83 8.40
C ASP A 80 13.38 -9.42 7.62
N ASP A 81 13.65 -8.11 7.58
CA ASP A 81 14.79 -7.49 6.90
C ASP A 81 15.03 -8.05 5.48
N PRO A 82 14.02 -7.98 4.57
CA PRO A 82 14.12 -8.59 3.24
C PRO A 82 15.27 -7.97 2.44
N THR A 83 15.82 -8.75 1.50
CA THR A 83 16.89 -8.25 0.64
C THR A 83 16.34 -7.14 -0.27
N ILE A 84 16.97 -5.97 -0.22
CA ILE A 84 16.59 -4.80 -1.03
C ILE A 84 17.61 -4.61 -2.15
N ASN A 85 17.12 -4.45 -3.39
CA ASN A 85 17.92 -4.06 -4.55
C ASN A 85 17.39 -2.74 -5.11
N GLY A 86 18.15 -1.65 -4.92
CA GLY A 86 17.65 -0.31 -5.15
C GLY A 86 16.63 0.06 -4.06
N ASP A 87 15.40 0.38 -4.48
CA ASP A 87 14.28 0.72 -3.58
C ASP A 87 13.25 -0.41 -3.45
N LEU A 88 13.56 -1.60 -3.96
CA LEU A 88 12.65 -2.74 -4.04
C LEU A 88 13.12 -3.90 -3.17
N ALA A 89 12.27 -4.30 -2.23
CA ALA A 89 12.33 -5.59 -1.57
C ALA A 89 11.56 -6.63 -2.41
N GLN A 90 12.05 -7.86 -2.45
CA GLN A 90 11.38 -8.99 -3.09
C GLN A 90 11.06 -10.07 -2.06
N PHE A 91 9.93 -10.75 -2.21
CA PHE A 91 9.56 -11.92 -1.40
C PHE A 91 8.98 -13.04 -2.26
N SER A 92 9.15 -14.28 -1.78
CA SER A 92 8.61 -15.49 -2.41
C SER A 92 8.38 -16.57 -1.36
N THR A 93 7.23 -17.24 -1.41
CA THR A 93 6.88 -18.42 -0.61
C THR A 93 5.91 -19.31 -1.38
N THR A 94 5.71 -20.54 -0.92
CA THR A 94 4.68 -21.44 -1.46
C THR A 94 3.63 -21.75 -0.42
N TRP A 95 2.41 -22.00 -0.88
CA TRP A 95 1.27 -22.35 -0.05
C TRP A 95 0.46 -23.48 -0.68
N THR A 96 0.12 -24.50 0.11
CA THR A 96 -0.76 -25.59 -0.33
C THR A 96 -2.17 -25.35 0.20
N PRO A 97 -3.19 -25.17 -0.67
CA PRO A 97 -4.56 -25.00 -0.23
C PRO A 97 -5.08 -26.21 0.56
N PRO A 98 -5.80 -26.02 1.67
CA PRO A 98 -6.27 -27.11 2.52
C PRO A 98 -7.43 -27.90 1.91
N GLY A 99 -8.03 -27.41 0.82
CA GLY A 99 -9.16 -28.03 0.14
C GLY A 99 -9.68 -27.16 -0.99
N ILE A 100 -10.82 -27.56 -1.55
CA ILE A 100 -11.54 -26.79 -2.56
C ILE A 100 -12.18 -25.53 -1.95
N GLY A 101 -12.26 -24.45 -2.72
CA GLY A 101 -12.87 -23.20 -2.30
C GLY A 101 -12.15 -21.97 -2.84
N GLU A 102 -12.68 -20.79 -2.48
CA GLU A 102 -12.02 -19.51 -2.75
C GLU A 102 -11.12 -19.17 -1.57
N PHE A 103 -9.92 -18.65 -1.85
CA PHE A 103 -8.97 -18.25 -0.83
C PHE A 103 -8.38 -16.87 -1.16
N ASN A 104 -8.46 -15.96 -0.20
CA ASN A 104 -7.87 -14.64 -0.28
C ASN A 104 -6.42 -14.68 0.26
N ILE A 105 -5.48 -14.32 -0.59
CA ILE A 105 -4.05 -14.17 -0.31
C ILE A 105 -3.78 -12.68 -0.16
N GLN A 106 -3.10 -12.29 0.91
CA GLN A 106 -2.76 -10.90 1.18
C GLN A 106 -1.27 -10.74 1.43
N SER A 107 -0.71 -9.61 1.04
CA SER A 107 0.61 -9.16 1.49
C SER A 107 0.54 -7.78 2.13
N ILE A 108 1.25 -7.57 3.22
CA ILE A 108 1.41 -6.27 3.91
C ILE A 108 2.90 -6.03 4.11
N ALA A 109 3.40 -4.87 3.69
CA ALA A 109 4.77 -4.44 3.96
C ALA A 109 4.82 -3.42 5.09
N TYR A 110 5.93 -3.38 5.81
CA TYR A 110 6.19 -2.42 6.88
C TYR A 110 7.50 -1.70 6.59
N SER A 111 7.50 -0.39 6.76
CA SER A 111 8.67 0.45 6.51
C SER A 111 9.70 0.33 7.63
N ALA A 112 10.91 0.85 7.44
CA ALA A 112 11.90 0.95 8.52
C ALA A 112 11.43 1.80 9.72
N ASP A 113 10.47 2.70 9.49
CA ASP A 113 9.87 3.53 10.54
C ASP A 113 8.71 2.83 11.27
N GLY A 114 8.31 1.64 10.79
CA GLY A 114 7.23 0.84 11.38
C GLY A 114 5.84 1.11 10.81
N GLU A 115 5.72 1.96 9.79
CA GLU A 115 4.46 2.23 9.09
C GLU A 115 4.07 1.05 8.20
N ALA A 116 2.79 0.68 8.19
CA ALA A 116 2.28 -0.41 7.37
C ALA A 116 1.74 0.08 6.02
N SER A 117 1.94 -0.71 4.97
CA SER A 117 1.28 -0.53 3.68
C SER A 117 -0.21 -0.83 3.76
N LEU A 118 -0.96 -0.36 2.77
CA LEU A 118 -2.23 -1.01 2.45
C LEU A 118 -1.93 -2.47 2.00
N PRO A 119 -2.80 -3.43 2.33
CA PRO A 119 -2.64 -4.79 1.84
C PRO A 119 -2.87 -4.85 0.33
N ASP A 120 -2.05 -5.61 -0.38
CA ASP A 120 -2.41 -6.10 -1.70
C ASP A 120 -3.05 -7.49 -1.59
N ASN A 121 -4.00 -7.79 -2.47
CA ASN A 121 -4.87 -8.97 -2.36
C ASN A 121 -4.93 -9.73 -3.69
N SER A 122 -4.93 -11.05 -3.61
CA SER A 122 -5.18 -11.95 -4.72
C SER A 122 -6.11 -13.08 -4.27
N VAL A 123 -7.24 -13.25 -4.95
CA VAL A 123 -8.18 -14.35 -4.69
C VAL A 123 -7.87 -15.51 -5.63
N VAL A 124 -7.72 -16.72 -5.12
CA VAL A 124 -7.60 -17.92 -5.96
C VAL A 124 -8.78 -18.87 -5.74
N HIS A 125 -9.21 -19.56 -6.79
CA HIS A 125 -10.28 -20.55 -6.75
C HIS A 125 -9.71 -21.96 -6.89
N VAL A 126 -9.87 -22.81 -5.89
CA VAL A 126 -9.37 -24.19 -5.89
C VAL A 126 -10.52 -25.16 -6.14
N GLY A 127 -10.46 -25.93 -7.21
CA GLY A 127 -11.53 -26.86 -7.56
C GLY A 127 -11.29 -27.60 -8.87
N ASP A 128 -12.18 -28.56 -9.17
CA ASP A 128 -12.24 -29.17 -10.49
C ASP A 128 -12.91 -28.18 -11.46
N GLU A 129 -12.37 -28.10 -12.68
CA GLU A 129 -13.00 -27.43 -13.80
C GLU A 129 -14.44 -27.97 -14.00
N PRO A 130 -15.44 -27.15 -14.36
CA PRO A 130 -16.73 -27.67 -14.77
C PRO A 130 -16.53 -28.63 -15.95
N LEU A 131 -16.67 -29.93 -15.69
CA LEU A 131 -16.64 -30.96 -16.72
C LEU A 131 -17.68 -30.63 -17.80
N ASP A 132 -17.25 -30.15 -18.95
CA ASP A 132 -18.10 -30.12 -20.15
C ASP A 132 -18.40 -31.58 -20.51
N PRO A 133 -19.68 -32.01 -20.65
CA PRO A 133 -20.00 -33.38 -20.99
C PRO A 133 -19.57 -33.72 -22.42
N SER A 134 -18.31 -34.14 -22.58
CA SER A 134 -17.84 -34.78 -23.80
C SER A 134 -18.53 -36.14 -23.96
N PRO A 135 -19.08 -36.46 -25.15
CA PRO A 135 -19.86 -37.67 -25.35
C PRO A 135 -19.01 -38.93 -25.18
N THR A 136 -19.38 -39.78 -24.23
CA THR A 136 -18.81 -41.11 -24.03
C THR A 136 -18.92 -41.93 -25.33
N PRO A 137 -17.81 -42.39 -25.95
CA PRO A 137 -17.92 -43.35 -27.04
C PRO A 137 -18.41 -44.69 -26.47
N VAL A 138 -19.58 -45.14 -26.93
CA VAL A 138 -20.13 -46.46 -26.63
C VAL A 138 -19.27 -47.50 -27.32
N ILE A 139 -18.49 -48.26 -26.54
CA ILE A 139 -17.75 -49.42 -27.03
C ILE A 139 -18.77 -50.52 -27.35
N THR A 140 -18.88 -50.88 -28.63
CA THR A 140 -19.61 -52.08 -29.08
C THR A 140 -18.63 -53.23 -29.23
N GLU A 141 -18.73 -54.21 -28.34
CA GLU A 141 -17.95 -55.43 -28.38
C GLU A 141 -18.47 -56.36 -29.49
N VAL A 142 -17.63 -56.64 -30.49
CA VAL A 142 -17.80 -57.78 -31.39
C VAL A 142 -16.54 -58.63 -31.36
N THR A 143 -16.70 -59.87 -30.95
CA THR A 143 -15.67 -60.90 -30.97
C THR A 143 -15.65 -61.60 -32.33
N PRO A 144 -14.52 -61.62 -33.05
CA PRO A 144 -14.20 -62.71 -33.94
C PRO A 144 -12.98 -63.48 -33.45
N THR A 145 -13.12 -64.80 -33.38
CA THR A 145 -12.05 -65.76 -33.20
C THR A 145 -11.21 -65.83 -34.48
N GLU A 146 -9.96 -65.36 -34.44
CA GLU A 146 -8.99 -65.57 -35.52
C GLU A 146 -7.77 -66.39 -35.08
N VAL A 147 -7.29 -67.15 -36.05
CA VAL A 147 -6.25 -68.17 -35.99
C VAL A 147 -4.87 -67.49 -36.00
N ILE A 148 -4.07 -67.74 -34.96
CA ILE A 148 -2.71 -67.23 -34.80
C ILE A 148 -1.76 -67.71 -35.91
N THR A 149 -1.31 -66.76 -36.73
CA THR A 149 -0.11 -66.89 -37.58
C THR A 149 0.95 -65.94 -37.02
N PRO A 150 2.23 -66.33 -36.87
CA PRO A 150 3.26 -65.43 -36.36
C PRO A 150 3.57 -64.34 -37.40
N THR A 151 2.93 -63.19 -37.25
CA THR A 151 3.18 -61.98 -38.02
C THR A 151 4.23 -61.15 -37.29
N LEU A 152 5.27 -60.72 -38.02
CA LEU A 152 6.32 -59.85 -37.50
C LEU A 152 5.69 -58.54 -37.00
N THR A 153 5.91 -58.21 -35.73
CA THR A 153 5.52 -56.96 -35.11
C THR A 153 6.09 -55.79 -35.93
N PRO A 154 5.27 -54.92 -36.55
CA PRO A 154 5.79 -53.69 -37.12
C PRO A 154 6.36 -52.86 -35.96
N THR A 155 7.63 -52.45 -36.07
CA THR A 155 8.20 -51.44 -35.19
C THR A 155 7.34 -50.19 -35.31
N VAL A 156 6.59 -49.87 -34.25
CA VAL A 156 5.80 -48.64 -34.16
C VAL A 156 6.79 -47.49 -34.25
N THR A 157 6.81 -46.77 -35.37
CA THR A 157 7.48 -45.47 -35.44
C THR A 157 6.68 -44.53 -34.52
N PRO A 158 7.28 -43.96 -33.46
CA PRO A 158 6.54 -43.05 -32.58
C PRO A 158 6.00 -41.88 -33.40
N VAL A 159 4.68 -41.68 -33.36
CA VAL A 159 4.03 -40.50 -33.94
C VAL A 159 4.36 -39.35 -32.99
N VAL A 160 5.20 -38.42 -33.44
CA VAL A 160 5.49 -37.18 -32.70
C VAL A 160 4.26 -36.29 -32.90
N LEU A 161 3.50 -36.06 -31.84
CA LEU A 161 2.40 -35.10 -31.82
C LEU A 161 2.99 -33.71 -31.55
N GLU A 162 2.63 -32.72 -32.37
CA GLU A 162 3.08 -31.34 -32.20
C GLU A 162 2.26 -30.64 -31.11
N PRO A 163 2.88 -29.74 -30.31
CA PRO A 163 2.18 -28.98 -29.28
C PRO A 163 1.18 -28.00 -29.93
N VAL A 164 -0.02 -27.91 -29.36
CA VAL A 164 -1.02 -26.90 -29.72
C VAL A 164 -1.08 -25.89 -28.58
N VAL A 165 -1.00 -24.59 -28.89
CA VAL A 165 -1.11 -23.52 -27.90
C VAL A 165 -1.99 -22.40 -28.47
N ASN A 166 -3.19 -22.27 -27.92
CA ASN A 166 -4.08 -21.12 -28.16
C ASN A 166 -4.11 -20.28 -26.89
N PHE A 167 -3.57 -19.06 -26.93
CA PHE A 167 -3.52 -18.17 -25.76
C PHE A 167 -3.87 -16.74 -26.19
N TYR A 168 -5.00 -16.21 -25.71
CA TYR A 168 -5.54 -14.92 -26.16
C TYR A 168 -6.40 -14.26 -25.08
N ALA A 169 -6.72 -12.98 -25.25
CA ALA A 169 -7.68 -12.28 -24.41
C ALA A 169 -8.86 -11.74 -25.22
N GLU A 170 -10.02 -11.70 -24.59
CA GLU A 170 -11.24 -11.13 -25.15
C GLU A 170 -11.94 -10.22 -24.12
N PRO A 171 -12.06 -8.90 -24.39
CA PRO A 171 -11.44 -8.16 -25.48
C PRO A 171 -9.93 -7.93 -25.25
N ALA A 172 -9.11 -7.97 -26.32
CA ALA A 172 -7.67 -7.68 -26.23
C ALA A 172 -7.33 -6.20 -25.92
N SER A 173 -8.34 -5.32 -25.88
CA SER A 173 -8.17 -3.93 -25.48
C SER A 173 -9.38 -3.42 -24.70
N ILE A 174 -9.12 -2.75 -23.58
CA ILE A 174 -10.12 -2.23 -22.65
C ILE A 174 -9.86 -0.76 -22.30
N SER A 175 -10.87 -0.08 -21.77
CA SER A 175 -10.66 1.18 -21.05
C SER A 175 -10.24 0.88 -19.61
N ALA A 176 -9.41 1.74 -19.02
CA ALA A 176 -8.92 1.54 -17.66
C ALA A 176 -10.09 1.38 -16.67
N GLY A 177 -10.01 0.33 -15.84
CA GLY A 177 -11.04 -0.04 -14.86
C GLY A 177 -12.12 -1.01 -15.40
N PHE A 178 -12.04 -1.40 -16.67
CA PHE A 178 -12.84 -2.51 -17.21
C PHE A 178 -12.06 -3.81 -17.16
N CYS A 179 -12.76 -4.92 -17.38
CA CYS A 179 -12.18 -6.27 -17.33
C CYS A 179 -12.06 -6.90 -18.71
N SER A 180 -11.08 -7.78 -18.85
CA SER A 180 -10.87 -8.65 -20.00
C SER A 180 -10.61 -10.08 -19.52
N THR A 181 -11.00 -11.06 -20.31
CA THR A 181 -10.80 -12.47 -19.98
C THR A 181 -9.71 -13.07 -20.87
N ILE A 182 -8.70 -13.63 -20.24
CA ILE A 182 -7.65 -14.44 -20.84
C ILE A 182 -8.18 -15.86 -20.99
N TYR A 183 -7.93 -16.49 -22.13
CA TYR A 183 -8.26 -17.89 -22.42
C TYR A 183 -7.00 -18.64 -22.86
N TRP A 184 -6.86 -19.88 -22.41
CA TRP A 184 -5.87 -20.80 -22.94
C TRP A 184 -6.48 -22.17 -23.26
N HIS A 185 -5.94 -22.80 -24.31
CA HIS A 185 -6.15 -24.20 -24.66
C HIS A 185 -4.82 -24.77 -25.16
N VAL A 186 -4.36 -25.83 -24.53
CA VAL A 186 -3.11 -26.51 -24.90
C VAL A 186 -3.29 -28.02 -25.09
N GLU A 187 -2.58 -28.59 -26.05
CA GLU A 187 -2.54 -30.04 -26.30
C GLU A 187 -1.11 -30.51 -26.52
N ASN A 188 -0.85 -31.79 -26.24
CA ASN A 188 0.44 -32.47 -26.47
C ASN A 188 1.63 -31.83 -25.73
N VAL A 189 1.37 -31.26 -24.55
CA VAL A 189 2.37 -30.65 -23.65
C VAL A 189 2.40 -31.41 -22.32
N GLU A 190 3.48 -31.26 -21.53
CA GLU A 190 3.60 -31.85 -20.20
C GLU A 190 2.81 -31.03 -19.16
N SER A 191 2.95 -29.70 -19.18
CA SER A 191 2.26 -28.79 -18.27
C SER A 191 2.26 -27.36 -18.81
N VAL A 192 1.35 -26.54 -18.31
CA VAL A 192 1.33 -25.09 -18.52
C VAL A 192 1.34 -24.36 -17.20
N ILE A 193 2.00 -23.20 -17.14
CA ILE A 193 2.12 -22.37 -15.95
C ILE A 193 1.70 -20.94 -16.32
N LEU A 194 0.69 -20.42 -15.62
CA LEU A 194 0.20 -19.03 -15.71
C LEU A 194 0.20 -18.45 -14.30
N GLY A 195 0.70 -17.22 -14.14
CA GLY A 195 0.79 -16.61 -12.80
C GLY A 195 1.60 -17.46 -11.82
N GLY A 196 2.69 -18.08 -12.30
CA GLY A 196 3.60 -18.91 -11.49
C GLY A 196 3.02 -20.22 -10.94
N SER A 197 1.77 -20.58 -11.28
CA SER A 197 1.12 -21.83 -10.87
C SER A 197 0.76 -22.68 -12.07
N THR A 198 0.90 -24.00 -11.95
CA THR A 198 0.50 -24.94 -13.00
C THR A 198 -1.02 -24.85 -13.22
N GLN A 199 -1.43 -24.83 -14.49
CA GLN A 199 -2.83 -24.71 -14.91
C GLN A 199 -3.33 -26.01 -15.52
N ALA A 200 -4.66 -26.14 -15.59
CA ALA A 200 -5.30 -27.10 -16.47
C ALA A 200 -4.98 -26.77 -17.94
N PHE A 201 -5.15 -27.76 -18.82
CA PHE A 201 -4.86 -27.59 -20.25
C PHE A 201 -5.84 -26.65 -20.96
N ASP A 202 -7.04 -26.52 -20.41
CA ASP A 202 -8.04 -25.54 -20.78
C ASP A 202 -8.28 -24.61 -19.60
N GLY A 203 -8.54 -23.34 -19.87
CA GLY A 203 -8.93 -22.44 -18.81
C GLY A 203 -9.12 -20.99 -19.24
N PHE A 204 -9.58 -20.21 -18.27
CA PHE A 204 -9.79 -18.79 -18.42
C PHE A 204 -9.44 -18.04 -17.13
N TYR A 205 -9.13 -16.76 -17.26
CA TYR A 205 -8.79 -15.87 -16.15
C TYR A 205 -9.30 -14.46 -16.48
N GLU A 206 -10.16 -13.90 -15.65
CA GLU A 206 -10.66 -12.52 -15.82
C GLU A 206 -9.82 -11.54 -15.01
N ASP A 207 -9.38 -10.45 -15.65
CA ASP A 207 -8.60 -9.38 -15.02
C ASP A 207 -9.17 -8.00 -15.32
N CYS A 208 -9.24 -7.15 -14.30
CA CYS A 208 -9.73 -5.78 -14.39
C CYS A 208 -8.55 -4.81 -14.29
N LEU A 209 -8.12 -4.27 -15.43
CA LEU A 209 -6.84 -3.58 -15.53
C LEU A 209 -6.95 -2.06 -15.55
N CYS A 210 -6.02 -1.42 -14.85
CA CYS A 210 -5.83 0.03 -14.89
C CYS A 210 -4.69 0.49 -15.82
N SER A 211 -3.84 -0.45 -16.26
CA SER A 211 -2.69 -0.22 -17.15
C SER A 211 -2.46 -1.44 -18.04
N THR A 212 -1.85 -1.23 -19.21
CA THR A 212 -1.50 -2.33 -20.12
C THR A 212 -0.65 -3.37 -19.38
N GLN A 213 -1.07 -4.63 -19.47
CA GLN A 213 -0.42 -5.75 -18.80
C GLN A 213 -0.11 -6.85 -19.82
N SER A 214 1.06 -7.49 -19.65
CA SER A 214 1.46 -8.66 -20.42
C SER A 214 1.51 -9.89 -19.51
N TYR A 215 0.96 -11.00 -19.99
CA TYR A 215 0.82 -12.26 -19.28
C TYR A 215 1.69 -13.31 -19.96
N PRO A 216 2.67 -13.89 -19.25
CA PRO A 216 3.43 -15.02 -19.75
C PRO A 216 2.71 -16.34 -19.44
N LEU A 217 2.49 -17.15 -20.47
CA LEU A 217 2.14 -18.56 -20.35
C LEU A 217 3.40 -19.40 -20.63
N THR A 218 3.90 -20.08 -19.61
CA THR A 218 5.03 -21.00 -19.74
C THR A 218 4.51 -22.39 -20.11
N VAL A 219 4.95 -22.93 -21.23
CA VAL A 219 4.57 -24.25 -21.75
C VAL A 219 5.76 -25.19 -21.62
N ASN A 220 5.61 -26.25 -20.83
CA ASN A 220 6.58 -27.32 -20.71
C ASN A 220 6.21 -28.43 -21.69
N HIS A 221 7.08 -28.72 -22.65
CA HIS A 221 6.86 -29.71 -23.70
C HIS A 221 7.21 -31.12 -23.22
N LEU A 222 6.62 -32.14 -23.86
CA LEU A 222 6.86 -33.55 -23.52
C LEU A 222 8.31 -34.02 -23.73
N ASP A 223 9.11 -33.27 -24.50
CA ASP A 223 10.54 -33.52 -24.71
C ASP A 223 11.44 -32.86 -23.65
N GLY A 224 10.83 -32.19 -22.66
CA GLY A 224 11.50 -31.45 -21.59
C GLY A 224 11.97 -30.05 -21.98
N SER A 225 11.71 -29.60 -23.21
CA SER A 225 11.92 -28.21 -23.61
C SER A 225 10.82 -27.30 -23.05
N GLN A 226 11.10 -25.99 -23.00
CA GLN A 226 10.17 -24.99 -22.48
C GLN A 226 10.03 -23.83 -23.46
N GLU A 227 8.82 -23.33 -23.63
CA GLU A 227 8.53 -22.09 -24.36
C GLU A 227 7.71 -21.13 -23.49
N ILE A 228 7.82 -19.83 -23.74
CA ILE A 228 7.00 -18.81 -23.07
C ILE A 228 6.26 -18.02 -24.14
N VAL A 229 4.93 -18.05 -24.06
CA VAL A 229 4.02 -17.30 -24.94
C VAL A 229 3.48 -16.10 -24.18
N TYR A 230 3.54 -14.92 -24.80
CA TYR A 230 3.02 -13.69 -24.19
C TYR A 230 1.69 -13.30 -24.81
N MET A 231 0.77 -12.85 -23.97
CA MET A 231 -0.46 -12.19 -24.37
C MET A 231 -0.54 -10.84 -23.65
N THR A 232 -0.88 -9.77 -24.37
CA THR A 232 -0.98 -8.42 -23.82
C THR A 232 -2.41 -7.91 -23.91
N ILE A 233 -2.95 -7.41 -22.80
CA ILE A 233 -4.21 -6.66 -22.78
C ILE A 233 -3.86 -5.17 -22.79
N GLU A 234 -4.24 -4.47 -23.85
CA GLU A 234 -4.00 -3.03 -24.00
C GLU A 234 -5.04 -2.22 -23.22
N VAL A 235 -4.58 -1.27 -22.40
CA VAL A 235 -5.48 -0.43 -21.59
C VAL A 235 -5.38 1.03 -22.03
N THR A 236 -6.54 1.63 -22.26
CA THR A 236 -6.66 3.05 -22.62
C THR A 236 -7.23 3.88 -21.48
N GLY A 237 -6.63 5.04 -21.21
CA GLY A 237 -7.01 5.91 -20.09
C GLY A 237 -6.26 5.57 -18.81
N ILE A 238 -6.76 6.09 -17.68
CA ILE A 238 -6.26 5.80 -16.33
C ILE A 238 -7.46 5.52 -15.44
N CYS A 239 -7.30 4.61 -14.48
CA CYS A 239 -8.33 4.43 -13.46
C CYS A 239 -8.49 5.72 -12.66
N ALA A 240 -9.72 6.03 -12.28
CA ALA A 240 -9.94 7.05 -11.29
C ALA A 240 -9.32 6.56 -9.97
N THR A 241 -8.36 7.29 -9.44
CA THR A 241 -7.94 7.09 -8.06
C THR A 241 -9.16 7.34 -7.18
N PRO A 242 -9.61 6.38 -6.34
CA PRO A 242 -10.69 6.65 -5.42
C PRO A 242 -10.26 7.83 -4.54
N THR A 243 -10.90 8.98 -4.72
CA THR A 243 -10.67 10.09 -3.80
C THR A 243 -11.27 9.65 -2.47
N PRO A 244 -10.48 9.58 -1.38
CA PRO A 244 -11.05 9.26 -0.08
C PRO A 244 -12.21 10.24 0.19
N PRO A 245 -13.30 9.77 0.82
CA PRO A 245 -14.38 10.68 1.19
C PRO A 245 -13.79 11.84 1.99
N PRO A 246 -14.25 13.09 1.77
CA PRO A 246 -13.72 14.24 2.48
C PRO A 246 -13.87 14.01 3.98
N ASP A 247 -12.76 14.15 4.71
CA ASP A 247 -12.78 14.03 6.16
C ASP A 247 -13.44 15.26 6.78
N ASN A 248 -14.52 15.01 7.51
CA ASN A 248 -15.27 16.02 8.25
C ASN A 248 -15.31 15.70 9.75
N THR A 249 -14.50 14.75 10.20
CA THR A 249 -14.40 14.35 11.60
C THR A 249 -13.29 15.17 12.25
N ALA A 250 -13.56 15.73 13.42
CA ALA A 250 -12.53 16.42 14.16
C ALA A 250 -11.73 15.44 15.03
N PRO A 251 -10.44 15.71 15.30
CA PRO A 251 -9.63 14.92 16.21
C PRO A 251 -10.26 14.81 17.61
N PRO A 252 -9.97 13.71 18.33
CA PRO A 252 -10.37 13.60 19.73
C PRO A 252 -9.62 14.61 20.60
N VAL A 253 -10.15 14.85 21.80
CA VAL A 253 -9.58 15.80 22.77
C VAL A 253 -8.28 15.24 23.35
N PRO A 254 -7.14 15.94 23.29
CA PRO A 254 -5.89 15.45 23.87
C PRO A 254 -5.94 15.39 25.40
N THR A 255 -5.35 14.34 25.99
CA THR A 255 -5.26 14.15 27.45
C THR A 255 -4.04 14.88 28.01
N GLN A 256 -4.22 15.81 28.94
CA GLN A 256 -3.10 16.53 29.56
C GLN A 256 -2.36 15.67 30.59
N TYR A 257 -1.03 15.70 30.59
CA TYR A 257 -0.19 14.89 31.48
C TYR A 257 0.63 15.74 32.46
N SER A 258 1.41 16.70 31.96
CA SER A 258 2.31 17.51 32.78
C SER A 258 2.21 19.01 32.44
N PRO A 259 2.32 19.92 33.42
CA PRO A 259 2.21 19.65 34.86
C PRO A 259 0.85 19.05 35.19
N THR A 260 0.80 18.15 36.16
CA THR A 260 -0.47 17.56 36.61
C THR A 260 -1.41 18.64 37.16
N ASN A 261 -2.72 18.42 37.06
CA ASN A 261 -3.70 19.41 37.49
C ASN A 261 -3.54 19.77 38.98
N GLY A 262 -3.29 21.05 39.28
CA GLY A 262 -3.03 21.56 40.62
C GLY A 262 -1.58 21.45 41.08
N TYR A 263 -0.63 21.17 40.18
CA TYR A 263 0.79 21.03 40.54
C TYR A 263 1.37 22.32 41.15
N ASN A 264 2.15 22.19 42.22
CA ASN A 264 2.81 23.32 42.89
C ASN A 264 4.32 23.15 42.78
N TYR A 265 5.00 24.04 42.06
CA TYR A 265 6.45 24.00 41.94
C TYR A 265 7.11 24.35 43.29
N PRO A 266 8.14 23.60 43.72
CA PRO A 266 8.78 23.81 45.02
C PRO A 266 9.72 25.02 45.05
N SER A 267 10.11 25.54 43.89
CA SER A 267 11.00 26.68 43.72
C SER A 267 10.57 27.50 42.51
N VAL A 268 11.12 28.70 42.37
CA VAL A 268 10.91 29.50 41.15
C VAL A 268 11.33 28.73 39.90
N ALA A 269 10.60 28.97 38.82
CA ALA A 269 10.90 28.46 37.50
C ALA A 269 10.79 29.62 36.50
N SER A 270 11.64 29.62 35.47
CA SER A 270 11.53 30.54 34.35
C SER A 270 10.84 29.90 33.15
N PHE A 271 10.79 28.56 33.12
CA PHE A 271 10.22 27.77 32.05
C PHE A 271 9.48 26.56 32.62
N VAL A 272 8.39 26.18 31.97
CA VAL A 272 7.59 24.99 32.28
C VAL A 272 7.29 24.27 30.96
N THR A 273 7.50 22.96 30.92
CA THR A 273 7.06 22.11 29.82
C THR A 273 5.63 21.66 30.06
N LEU A 274 4.75 21.96 29.11
CA LEU A 274 3.40 21.42 29.02
C LEU A 274 3.46 20.18 28.13
N ASP A 275 2.88 19.07 28.59
CA ASP A 275 2.93 17.77 27.94
C ASP A 275 1.55 17.10 27.98
N TRP A 276 1.16 16.49 26.86
CA TRP A 276 -0.12 15.84 26.67
C TRP A 276 0.04 14.56 25.83
N GLU A 277 -1.00 13.74 25.83
CA GLU A 277 -1.06 12.54 25.00
C GLU A 277 -1.36 12.91 23.55
N SER A 278 -0.55 12.38 22.61
CA SER A 278 -0.82 12.51 21.18
C SER A 278 -2.16 11.86 20.82
N VAL A 279 -2.89 12.49 19.90
CA VAL A 279 -4.11 11.95 19.30
C VAL A 279 -3.89 11.62 17.83
N SER A 280 -4.80 10.84 17.25
CA SER A 280 -4.82 10.51 15.82
C SER A 280 -6.17 10.87 15.19
N ASP A 281 -6.15 11.07 13.88
CA ASP A 281 -7.29 11.41 13.04
C ASP A 281 -7.08 10.76 11.65
N PRO A 282 -8.13 10.37 10.89
CA PRO A 282 -7.97 9.77 9.57
C PRO A 282 -7.17 10.62 8.58
N SER A 283 -7.21 11.95 8.74
CA SER A 283 -6.42 12.88 7.94
C SER A 283 -5.05 13.25 8.55
N GLY A 284 -4.67 12.60 9.66
CA GLY A 284 -3.49 12.93 10.44
C GLY A 284 -3.67 14.18 11.29
N ILE A 285 -2.73 14.47 12.19
CA ILE A 285 -2.75 15.71 13.00
C ILE A 285 -1.89 16.77 12.33
N GLY A 286 -2.49 17.91 11.99
CA GLY A 286 -1.80 19.06 11.42
C GLY A 286 -1.12 19.92 12.49
N GLU A 287 -1.82 20.22 13.60
CA GLU A 287 -1.24 20.97 14.71
C GLU A 287 -1.98 20.77 16.04
N TYR A 288 -1.28 21.06 17.14
CA TYR A 288 -1.87 21.34 18.45
C TYR A 288 -1.89 22.84 18.72
N GLN A 289 -2.92 23.26 19.46
CA GLN A 289 -3.05 24.61 19.98
C GLN A 289 -3.19 24.58 21.49
N ILE A 290 -2.62 25.57 22.17
CA ILE A 290 -2.68 25.68 23.63
C ILE A 290 -3.17 27.07 24.03
N GLU A 291 -4.20 27.11 24.87
CA GLU A 291 -4.60 28.32 25.56
C GLU A 291 -4.05 28.34 26.98
N ILE A 292 -3.52 29.49 27.38
CA ILE A 292 -2.87 29.68 28.68
C ILE A 292 -3.34 30.99 29.30
N GLN A 293 -3.71 30.92 30.58
CA GLN A 293 -4.09 32.08 31.38
C GLN A 293 -3.37 32.06 32.71
N LYS A 294 -3.20 33.23 33.33
CA LYS A 294 -2.60 33.36 34.65
C LYS A 294 -3.28 34.41 35.52
N HIS A 295 -3.03 34.34 36.83
CA HIS A 295 -3.37 35.37 37.79
C HIS A 295 -2.39 35.39 38.99
N PRO A 296 -2.20 36.55 39.66
CA PRO A 296 -1.29 36.67 40.80
C PRO A 296 -1.86 36.15 42.14
N GLY A 297 -3.14 35.78 42.17
CA GLY A 297 -3.81 35.25 43.38
C GLY A 297 -5.20 35.85 43.65
N ASP A 298 -5.63 36.79 42.80
CA ASP A 298 -6.94 37.46 42.85
C ASP A 298 -8.07 36.66 42.17
N ASN A 299 -7.78 35.45 41.66
CA ASN A 299 -8.65 34.59 40.87
C ASN A 299 -9.19 35.23 39.57
N ASN A 300 -8.58 36.32 39.10
CA ASN A 300 -8.95 36.95 37.84
C ASN A 300 -8.07 36.44 36.70
N TRP A 301 -8.52 35.40 36.02
CA TRP A 301 -7.80 34.76 34.92
C TRP A 301 -7.65 35.68 33.71
N THR A 302 -6.40 35.94 33.32
CA THR A 302 -6.08 36.73 32.12
C THR A 302 -5.18 35.93 31.17
N PRO A 303 -5.39 35.99 29.84
CA PRO A 303 -4.49 35.36 28.88
C PRO A 303 -3.06 35.87 29.02
N VAL A 304 -2.09 34.97 28.91
CA VAL A 304 -0.68 35.36 28.75
C VAL A 304 -0.46 35.91 27.33
N SER A 305 0.56 36.74 27.13
CA SER A 305 0.77 37.48 25.86
C SER A 305 1.00 36.58 24.65
N PHE A 306 1.47 35.35 24.85
CA PHE A 306 1.73 34.36 23.80
C PHE A 306 0.60 33.33 23.67
N SER A 307 -0.55 33.52 24.34
CA SER A 307 -1.72 32.65 24.21
C SER A 307 -2.69 33.18 23.14
N PRO A 308 -3.27 32.32 22.29
CA PRO A 308 -2.97 30.89 22.17
C PRO A 308 -1.64 30.64 21.45
N ILE A 309 -0.98 29.54 21.80
CA ILE A 309 0.13 28.98 21.02
C ILE A 309 -0.48 28.10 19.92
N VAL A 310 -0.01 28.23 18.68
CA VAL A 310 -0.50 27.50 17.50
C VAL A 310 0.69 26.87 16.76
N GLY A 311 0.43 25.94 15.82
CA GLY A 311 1.48 25.33 15.00
C GLY A 311 2.38 24.33 15.73
N ILE A 312 1.92 23.75 16.84
CA ILE A 312 2.73 22.77 17.58
C ILE A 312 2.55 21.39 16.93
N ALA A 313 3.62 20.83 16.34
CA ALA A 313 3.55 19.50 15.71
C ALA A 313 3.66 18.33 16.70
N GLY A 314 4.36 18.54 17.82
CA GLY A 314 4.57 17.51 18.85
C GLY A 314 3.52 17.52 19.96
N SER A 315 3.68 16.62 20.93
CA SER A 315 2.80 16.50 22.10
C SER A 315 3.30 17.23 23.34
N GLU A 316 4.31 18.09 23.18
CA GLU A 316 4.84 18.92 24.25
C GLU A 316 5.22 20.33 23.76
N THR A 317 5.25 21.30 24.66
CA THR A 317 5.82 22.62 24.40
C THR A 317 6.35 23.25 25.68
N THR A 318 7.39 24.07 25.57
CA THR A 318 7.96 24.79 26.71
C THR A 318 7.56 26.25 26.70
N ILE A 319 7.00 26.73 27.81
CA ILE A 319 6.52 28.09 27.99
C ILE A 319 7.36 28.86 28.99
N SER A 320 7.51 30.16 28.80
CA SER A 320 8.08 31.05 29.82
C SER A 320 7.07 31.36 30.91
N VAL A 321 7.51 31.30 32.16
CA VAL A 321 6.66 31.55 33.33
C VAL A 321 7.31 32.56 34.29
N ASP A 322 6.49 33.25 35.05
CA ASP A 322 6.86 34.04 36.21
C ASP A 322 6.09 33.56 37.45
N SER A 323 6.26 34.23 38.59
CA SER A 323 5.49 33.86 39.78
C SER A 323 4.03 34.26 39.62
N ALA A 324 3.19 33.25 39.40
CA ALA A 324 1.75 33.35 39.28
C ALA A 324 1.10 31.95 39.39
N ILE A 325 -0.22 31.94 39.39
CA ILE A 325 -1.02 30.72 39.19
C ILE A 325 -1.43 30.69 37.73
N TYR A 326 -1.17 29.57 37.06
CA TYR A 326 -1.43 29.34 35.64
C TYR A 326 -2.55 28.31 35.46
N ARG A 327 -3.24 28.42 34.34
CA ARG A 327 -4.07 27.35 33.78
C ARG A 327 -3.84 27.20 32.30
N TRP A 328 -3.91 25.97 31.81
CA TRP A 328 -3.72 25.66 30.40
C TRP A 328 -4.69 24.57 29.93
N ARG A 329 -5.01 24.60 28.64
CA ARG A 329 -5.79 23.59 27.94
C ARG A 329 -5.29 23.44 26.51
N VAL A 330 -5.49 22.28 25.91
CA VAL A 330 -4.95 21.90 24.60
C VAL A 330 -6.06 21.36 23.69
N ARG A 331 -5.94 21.55 22.38
CA ARG A 331 -6.74 20.87 21.34
C ARG A 331 -5.86 20.49 20.16
N ALA A 332 -6.29 19.51 19.38
CA ALA A 332 -5.69 19.16 18.10
C ALA A 332 -6.52 19.71 16.93
N ILE A 333 -5.86 19.92 15.80
CA ILE A 333 -6.42 20.25 14.49
C ILE A 333 -5.82 19.25 13.51
N ASP A 334 -6.67 18.63 12.70
CA ASP A 334 -6.24 17.59 11.76
C ASP A 334 -5.55 18.17 10.50
N GLY A 335 -5.13 17.28 9.60
CA GLY A 335 -4.45 17.63 8.36
C GLY A 335 -5.31 18.39 7.34
N VAL A 336 -6.64 18.35 7.47
CA VAL A 336 -7.59 19.05 6.58
C VAL A 336 -8.23 20.29 7.23
N GLY A 337 -7.92 20.57 8.49
CA GLY A 337 -8.33 21.75 9.26
C GLY A 337 -9.54 21.58 10.16
N ASN A 338 -10.07 20.37 10.39
CA ASN A 338 -11.13 20.16 11.38
C ASN A 338 -10.57 20.39 12.80
N MET A 339 -11.27 21.22 13.57
CA MET A 339 -10.82 21.61 14.91
C MET A 339 -11.41 20.71 15.99
N GLY A 340 -10.55 20.01 16.72
CA GLY A 340 -10.91 19.27 17.91
C GLY A 340 -11.45 20.18 19.03
N THR A 341 -12.16 19.56 19.97
CA THR A 341 -12.64 20.26 21.17
C THR A 341 -11.47 20.51 22.12
N TRP A 342 -11.51 21.64 22.84
CA TRP A 342 -10.54 21.92 23.90
C TRP A 342 -10.65 20.93 25.06
N SER A 343 -9.49 20.55 25.61
CA SER A 343 -9.42 19.87 26.90
C SER A 343 -10.02 20.70 28.03
N GLY A 344 -10.19 20.06 29.18
CA GLY A 344 -10.42 20.77 30.44
C GLY A 344 -9.24 21.69 30.79
N TRP A 345 -9.40 22.51 31.82
CA TRP A 345 -8.28 23.31 32.33
C TRP A 345 -7.47 22.50 33.34
N PHE A 346 -6.16 22.41 33.13
CA PHE A 346 -5.19 22.03 34.17
C PHE A 346 -4.58 23.29 34.76
N THR A 347 -4.35 23.30 36.08
CA THR A 347 -3.71 24.42 36.77
C THR A 347 -2.33 24.04 37.30
N PHE A 348 -1.45 25.04 37.46
CA PHE A 348 -0.20 24.88 38.21
C PHE A 348 0.25 26.22 38.82
N THR A 349 1.06 26.17 39.86
CA THR A 349 1.53 27.35 40.61
C THR A 349 3.06 27.46 40.56
N VAL A 350 3.57 28.65 40.28
CA VAL A 350 5.00 29.01 40.38
C VAL A 350 5.20 29.96 41.55
N PRO A 351 6.02 29.59 42.57
CA PRO A 351 6.17 30.41 43.78
C PRO A 351 6.92 31.72 43.50
N LEU A 352 6.82 32.66 44.44
CA LEU A 352 7.59 33.90 44.41
C LEU A 352 9.07 33.61 44.69
N SER A 353 9.97 34.40 44.09
CA SER A 353 11.42 34.33 44.31
C SER A 353 11.86 34.80 45.68
#